data_AF-A0A958EZP4-F1
#
_entry.id   AF-A0A958EZP4-F1
#
_cell.length_a   1.000
_cell.length_b   1.000
_cell.length_c   1.000
_cell.angle_alpha   90.00
_cell.angle_beta   90.00
_cell.angle_gamma   90.00
#
_symmetry.space_group_name_H-M   'P 1'
#
loop_
_entity.id
_entity.type
_entity.pdbx_description
1 polymer ?
#
loop_
_entity_poly.entity_id
_entity_poly.type
_entity_poly.pdbx_seq_one_letter_code
_entity_poly.pdbx_strand_id
1 'polypeptide(L)'
;GKKLGDVLPKGESVAVKTVSNQNRSSENETVRDIIHPSIVKTGAEISRIFKLKLSGVDVLTPDITKPLAEVGGVLGEVNTNPGLHHHYLISEPDKVAHVAQQIIAYILSQS
;
A
#
# COMPACT_ATOMS: atom_id res chain seq x y z
N GLY A 1 -6.72 -25.81 -17.14
CA GLY A 1 -6.57 -25.23 -15.79
C GLY A 1 -6.51 -26.34 -14.75
N LYS A 2 -5.96 -26.06 -13.57
CA LYS A 2 -5.92 -26.98 -12.42
C LYS A 2 -7.31 -27.08 -11.76
N LYS A 3 -7.57 -28.17 -11.04
CA LYS A 3 -8.82 -28.47 -10.32
C LYS A 3 -8.58 -28.51 -8.81
N LEU A 4 -9.64 -28.40 -8.01
CA LEU A 4 -9.58 -28.38 -6.53
C LEU A 4 -8.91 -29.62 -5.92
N GLY A 5 -8.97 -30.77 -6.59
CA GLY A 5 -8.33 -32.02 -6.15
C GLY A 5 -6.90 -32.24 -6.64
N ASP A 6 -6.35 -31.32 -7.44
CA ASP A 6 -5.01 -31.48 -7.98
C ASP A 6 -3.96 -31.17 -6.90
N VAL A 7 -2.93 -32.01 -6.80
CA VAL A 7 -1.74 -31.74 -6.00
C VAL A 7 -0.68 -31.10 -6.91
N LEU A 8 -0.25 -29.89 -6.58
CA LEU A 8 0.78 -29.20 -7.36
C LEU A 8 2.16 -29.88 -7.15
N PRO A 9 2.92 -30.12 -8.23
CA PRO A 9 4.34 -30.41 -8.16
C PRO A 9 5.09 -29.38 -7.31
N LYS A 10 6.18 -29.83 -6.68
CA LYS A 10 7.03 -28.95 -5.87
C LYS A 10 7.53 -27.75 -6.70
N GLY A 11 7.26 -26.54 -6.22
CA GLY A 11 7.66 -25.29 -6.86
C GLY A 11 6.63 -24.69 -7.82
N GLU A 12 5.52 -25.38 -8.11
CA GLU A 12 4.42 -24.82 -8.90
C GLU A 12 3.45 -24.03 -8.00
N SER A 13 2.98 -22.87 -8.48
CA SER A 13 1.92 -22.08 -7.84
C SER A 13 0.75 -21.89 -8.79
N VAL A 14 -0.46 -21.78 -8.24
CA VAL A 14 -1.68 -21.48 -9.01
C VAL A 14 -2.34 -20.24 -8.43
N ALA A 15 -2.64 -19.27 -9.30
CA ALA A 15 -3.43 -18.12 -8.91
C ALA A 15 -4.88 -18.56 -8.68
N VAL A 16 -5.34 -18.48 -7.43
CA VAL A 16 -6.72 -18.82 -7.04
C VAL A 16 -7.64 -17.58 -7.03
N LYS A 17 -7.08 -16.40 -7.28
CA LYS A 17 -7.75 -15.11 -7.24
C LYS A 17 -7.03 -14.11 -8.16
N THR A 18 -7.78 -13.22 -8.79
CA THR A 18 -7.28 -12.25 -9.77
C THR A 18 -7.22 -10.82 -9.25
N VAL A 19 -7.75 -10.57 -8.05
CA VAL A 19 -7.72 -9.25 -7.42
C VAL A 19 -6.71 -9.24 -6.27
N SER A 20 -6.06 -8.10 -6.03
CA SER A 20 -5.17 -7.93 -4.88
C SER A 20 -6.00 -7.59 -3.65
N ASN A 21 -6.11 -8.52 -2.70
CA ASN A 21 -6.68 -8.32 -1.36
C ASN A 21 -6.30 -9.51 -0.49
N GLN A 22 -6.26 -9.31 0.84
CA GLN A 22 -5.88 -10.36 1.81
C GLN A 22 -4.51 -10.98 1.47
N ASN A 23 -3.55 -10.10 1.21
CA ASN A 23 -2.23 -10.46 0.70
C ASN A 23 -1.39 -11.17 1.78
N ARG A 24 -0.52 -12.07 1.33
CA ARG A 24 0.58 -12.62 2.14
C ARG A 24 1.71 -11.60 2.22
N SER A 25 2.59 -11.76 3.20
CA SER A 25 3.79 -10.91 3.31
C SER A 25 4.63 -10.89 2.04
N SER A 26 4.76 -12.04 1.35
CA SER A 26 5.49 -12.16 0.09
C SER A 26 4.92 -11.35 -1.07
N GLU A 27 3.68 -10.85 -0.96
CA GLU A 27 3.00 -10.07 -2.00
C GLU A 27 3.00 -8.56 -1.69
N ASN A 28 3.55 -8.17 -0.53
CA ASN A 28 3.57 -6.79 -0.07
C ASN A 28 5.01 -6.27 -0.01
N GLU A 29 5.26 -5.17 -0.70
CA GLU A 29 6.55 -4.51 -0.74
C GLU A 29 6.39 -3.05 -0.29
N THR A 30 7.43 -2.52 0.36
CA THR A 30 7.50 -1.09 0.61
C THR A 30 8.05 -0.37 -0.60
N VAL A 31 7.42 0.74 -0.97
CA VAL A 31 7.81 1.56 -2.14
C VAL A 31 8.23 2.96 -1.73
N ARG A 32 8.50 3.18 -0.44
CA ARG A 32 8.76 4.52 0.14
C ARG A 32 9.92 5.25 -0.53
N ASP A 33 10.94 4.52 -0.96
CA ASP A 33 12.16 5.10 -1.55
C ASP A 33 12.05 5.36 -3.05
N ILE A 34 11.04 4.78 -3.71
CA ILE A 34 10.86 4.85 -5.17
C ILE A 34 9.61 5.63 -5.58
N ILE A 35 8.67 5.86 -4.65
CA ILE A 35 7.44 6.60 -4.96
C ILE A 35 7.76 8.02 -5.39
N HIS A 36 7.14 8.45 -6.51
CA HIS A 36 7.35 9.81 -7.00
C HIS A 36 6.79 10.85 -6.00
N PRO A 37 7.54 11.92 -5.67
CA PRO A 37 7.12 12.91 -4.67
C PRO A 37 5.79 13.60 -4.97
N SER A 38 5.41 13.74 -6.25
CA SER A 38 4.13 14.33 -6.61
C SER A 38 2.93 13.51 -6.12
N ILE A 39 3.05 12.18 -6.06
CA ILE A 39 1.98 11.29 -5.58
C ILE A 39 1.75 11.52 -4.08
N VAL A 40 2.85 11.59 -3.31
CA VAL A 40 2.82 11.89 -1.87
C VAL A 40 2.20 13.27 -1.62
N LYS A 41 2.58 14.27 -2.42
CA LYS A 41 2.03 15.63 -2.33
C LYS A 41 0.52 15.64 -2.58
N THR A 42 0.05 14.98 -3.65
CA THR A 42 -1.39 14.88 -3.96
C THR A 42 -2.16 14.19 -2.85
N GLY A 43 -1.64 13.08 -2.31
CA GLY A 43 -2.26 12.40 -1.17
C GLY A 43 -2.37 13.31 0.06
N ALA A 44 -1.30 14.04 0.41
CA ALA A 44 -1.31 14.98 1.52
C ALA A 44 -2.27 16.17 1.32
N GLU A 45 -2.39 16.67 0.09
CA GLU A 45 -3.36 17.71 -0.27
C GLU A 45 -4.80 17.23 -0.08
N ILE A 46 -5.11 16.02 -0.51
CA ILE A 46 -6.42 15.40 -0.31
C ILE A 46 -6.75 15.27 1.17
N SER A 47 -5.83 14.73 1.98
CA SER A 47 -6.03 14.64 3.44
C SER A 47 -6.33 16.01 4.05
N ARG A 48 -5.63 17.06 3.60
CA ARG A 48 -5.85 18.44 4.06
C ARG A 48 -7.22 18.99 3.64
N ILE A 49 -7.63 18.79 2.39
CA ILE A 49 -8.93 19.25 1.87
C ILE A 49 -10.08 18.63 2.68
N PHE A 50 -9.99 17.33 2.98
CA PHE A 50 -10.98 16.62 3.79
C PHE A 50 -10.79 16.79 5.30
N LYS A 51 -9.81 17.60 5.74
CA LYS A 51 -9.48 17.85 7.16
C LYS A 51 -9.23 16.56 7.95
N LEU A 52 -8.65 15.56 7.31
CA LEU A 52 -8.31 14.28 7.92
C LEU A 52 -6.94 14.37 8.59
N LYS A 53 -6.87 14.00 9.87
CA LYS A 53 -5.60 13.92 10.62
C LYS A 53 -4.75 12.71 10.21
N LEU A 54 -5.41 11.66 9.74
CA LEU A 54 -4.81 10.44 9.23
C LEU A 54 -5.71 9.90 8.11
N SER A 55 -5.11 9.47 7.01
CA SER A 55 -5.82 8.78 5.94
C SER A 55 -4.86 7.85 5.19
N GLY A 56 -5.36 6.71 4.72
CA GLY A 56 -4.75 5.93 3.65
C GLY A 56 -5.25 6.42 2.29
N VAL A 57 -4.40 6.34 1.28
CA VAL A 57 -4.73 6.76 -0.07
C VAL A 57 -4.35 5.63 -1.01
N ASP A 58 -5.34 5.13 -1.74
CA ASP A 58 -5.16 3.96 -2.59
C ASP A 58 -4.91 4.44 -4.03
N VAL A 59 -3.81 3.96 -4.60
CA VAL A 59 -3.29 4.39 -5.91
C VAL A 59 -3.18 3.18 -6.83
N LEU A 60 -3.65 3.35 -8.06
CA LEU A 60 -3.43 2.40 -9.16
C LEU A 60 -2.53 3.08 -10.18
N THR A 61 -1.37 2.51 -10.46
CA THR A 61 -0.41 3.09 -11.41
C THR A 61 0.37 1.99 -12.11
N PRO A 62 0.69 2.15 -13.42
CA PRO A 62 1.63 1.26 -14.09
C PRO A 62 3.09 1.54 -13.70
N ASP A 63 3.39 2.72 -13.14
CA ASP A 63 4.74 3.09 -12.68
C ASP A 63 4.63 4.08 -11.49
N ILE A 64 5.00 3.62 -10.29
CA ILE A 64 4.94 4.43 -9.06
C ILE A 64 6.04 5.50 -9.00
N THR A 65 7.06 5.39 -9.85
CA THR A 65 8.23 6.29 -9.87
C THR A 65 8.01 7.56 -10.68
N LYS A 66 6.85 7.70 -11.34
CA LYS A 66 6.49 8.85 -12.18
C LYS A 66 5.19 9.52 -11.70
N PRO A 67 4.93 10.79 -12.08
CA PRO A 67 3.64 11.42 -11.84
C PRO A 67 2.48 10.61 -12.44
N LEU A 68 1.39 10.43 -11.67
CA LEU A 68 0.21 9.66 -12.12
C LEU A 68 -0.35 10.14 -13.46
N ALA A 69 -0.42 11.46 -13.67
CA ALA A 69 -0.96 12.05 -14.88
C ALA A 69 -0.16 11.68 -16.15
N GLU A 70 1.14 11.41 -16.03
CA GLU A 70 2.00 11.06 -17.17
C GLU A 70 1.84 9.60 -17.58
N VAL A 71 1.52 8.74 -16.61
CA VAL A 71 1.48 7.28 -16.80
C VAL A 71 0.06 6.72 -16.82
N GLY A 72 -0.96 7.58 -16.77
CA GLY A 72 -2.37 7.16 -16.70
C GLY A 72 -2.73 6.48 -15.36
N GLY A 73 -1.99 6.80 -14.30
CA GLY A 73 -2.29 6.35 -12.95
C GLY A 73 -3.44 7.15 -12.33
N VAL A 74 -4.09 6.57 -11.33
CA VAL A 74 -5.24 7.15 -10.64
C VAL A 74 -5.12 6.98 -9.13
N LEU A 75 -5.66 7.96 -8.40
CA LEU A 75 -5.95 7.84 -6.99
C LEU A 75 -7.42 7.45 -6.87
N GLY A 76 -7.69 6.23 -6.40
CA GLY A 76 -9.02 5.63 -6.46
C GLY A 76 -9.85 5.83 -5.20
N GLU A 77 -9.22 5.78 -4.02
CA GLU A 77 -9.92 5.79 -2.74
C GLU A 77 -9.13 6.55 -1.66
N VAL A 78 -9.86 7.15 -0.72
CA VAL A 78 -9.31 7.80 0.47
C VAL A 78 -9.94 7.15 1.69
N ASN A 79 -9.12 6.41 2.43
CA ASN A 79 -9.50 5.65 3.61
C ASN A 79 -9.28 6.47 4.88
N THR A 80 -10.34 6.80 5.63
CA THR A 80 -10.23 7.56 6.88
C THR A 80 -9.71 6.73 8.06
N ASN A 81 -9.79 5.40 7.98
CA ASN A 81 -9.24 4.46 8.95
C ASN A 81 -8.36 3.41 8.24
N PRO A 82 -7.12 3.77 7.85
CA PRO A 82 -6.25 2.87 7.12
C PRO A 82 -5.77 1.70 7.98
N GLY A 83 -5.76 0.49 7.40
CA GLY A 83 -5.20 -0.68 8.04
C GLY A 83 -3.67 -0.61 8.10
N LEU A 84 -3.12 -0.27 9.26
CA LEU A 84 -1.67 -0.09 9.44
C LEU A 84 -0.86 -1.37 9.26
N HIS A 85 -1.47 -2.53 9.50
CA HIS A 85 -0.80 -3.84 9.46
C HIS A 85 -0.12 -4.14 8.11
N HIS A 86 -0.64 -3.61 7.00
CA HIS A 86 -0.02 -3.76 5.67
C HIS A 86 1.40 -3.16 5.61
N HIS A 87 1.71 -2.15 6.43
CA HIS A 87 3.06 -1.56 6.51
C HIS A 87 4.06 -2.41 7.32
N TYR A 88 3.59 -3.49 7.97
CA TYR A 88 4.39 -4.41 8.78
C TYR A 88 4.40 -5.82 8.19
N LEU A 89 3.33 -6.20 7.48
CA LEU A 89 3.22 -7.47 6.77
C LEU A 89 3.84 -7.34 5.37
N ILE A 90 5.18 -7.24 5.31
CA ILE A 90 5.94 -7.09 4.05
C ILE A 90 6.96 -8.21 3.85
N SER A 91 7.41 -8.39 2.61
CA SER A 91 8.35 -9.43 2.20
C SER A 91 9.75 -9.25 2.79
N GLU A 92 10.17 -8.00 3.03
CA GLU A 92 11.47 -7.61 3.55
C GLU A 92 11.34 -6.92 4.92
N PRO A 93 11.49 -7.66 6.05
CA PRO A 93 11.27 -7.11 7.39
C PRO A 93 12.11 -5.88 7.74
N ASP A 94 13.32 -5.76 7.19
CA ASP A 94 14.23 -4.65 7.46
C ASP A 94 13.78 -3.32 6.83
N LYS A 95 12.80 -3.36 5.92
CA LYS A 95 12.27 -2.19 5.22
C LYS A 95 10.93 -1.69 5.76
N VAL A 96 10.54 -2.11 6.96
CA VAL A 96 9.28 -1.71 7.60
C VAL A 96 9.22 -0.18 7.80
N ALA A 97 8.09 0.43 7.44
CA ALA A 97 7.93 1.89 7.47
C ALA A 97 7.63 2.48 8.87
N HIS A 98 7.44 1.62 9.89
CA HIS A 98 7.16 2.00 11.29
C HIS A 98 6.07 3.07 11.48
N VAL A 99 5.02 3.03 10.66
CA VAL A 99 3.97 4.08 10.63
C VAL A 99 3.24 4.28 11.96
N ALA A 100 3.02 3.22 12.74
CA ALA A 100 2.34 3.32 14.04
C ALA A 100 3.15 4.16 15.04
N GLN A 101 4.47 4.04 15.04
CA GLN A 101 5.34 4.84 15.92
C GLN A 101 5.26 6.32 15.55
N GLN A 102 5.26 6.63 14.25
CA GLN A 102 5.12 8.00 13.75
C GLN A 102 3.76 8.60 14.13
N ILE A 103 2.69 7.82 14.03
CA ILE A 103 1.33 8.24 14.41
C ILE A 103 1.25 8.51 15.92
N ILE A 104 1.77 7.61 16.75
CA ILE A 104 1.79 7.80 18.22
C ILE A 104 2.60 9.05 18.58
N ALA A 105 3.80 9.21 18.02
CA ALA A 105 4.64 10.38 18.25
C ALA A 105 3.91 11.68 17.84
N TYR A 106 3.23 11.68 16.70
CA TYR A 106 2.41 12.81 16.27
C TYR A 106 1.30 13.10 17.28
N ILE A 107 0.49 12.12 17.67
CA ILE A 107 -0.61 12.31 18.64
C ILE A 107 -0.09 12.87 19.98
N LEU A 108 1.00 12.29 20.51
CA LEU A 108 1.58 12.72 21.79
C LEU A 108 2.17 14.13 21.71
N SER A 109 2.69 14.56 20.55
CA SER A 109 3.19 15.93 20.36
C SER A 109 2.09 17.01 20.37
N GLN A 110 0.82 16.60 20.24
CA GLN A 110 -0.33 17.51 20.26
C GLN A 110 -1.01 17.58 21.64
N SER A 111 -0.51 16.81 22.63
CA SER A 111 -0.98 16.80 24.03
C SER A 111 -0.20 17.80 24.86
#